data_AF-A0AA38IMZ9-F1
#
_entry.id   AF-A0AA38IMZ9-F1
#
_cell.length_a   1.000
_cell.length_b   1.000
_cell.length_c   1.000
_cell.angle_alpha   90.00
_cell.angle_beta   90.00
_cell.angle_gamma   90.00
#
_symmetry.space_group_name_H-M   'P 1'
#
loop_
_entity.id
_entity.type
_entity.pdbx_description
1 polymer ?
#
loop_
_entity_poly.entity_id
_entity_poly.type
_entity_poly.pdbx_seq_one_letter_code
_entity_poly.pdbx_strand_id
1 'polypeptide(L)'
;MQIDEDLSKILVNDFVLVKFATKTAIKYFVGQVEEISENEYFINFLKMIRKYAFVFPEKKDGSHVSQEDVILKLPNPKTDDKAATVRSASIFKFNVSFDGFNMGH
;
A
#
# COMPACT_ATOMS: atom_id res chain seq x y z
N MET A 1 11.09 30.01 -12.52
CA MET A 1 11.29 29.81 -11.08
C MET A 1 11.34 28.33 -10.87
N GLN A 2 12.46 27.86 -10.36
CA GLN A 2 12.84 26.46 -10.27
C GLN A 2 12.06 25.81 -9.11
N ILE A 3 11.35 24.73 -9.40
CA ILE A 3 10.92 23.77 -8.37
C ILE A 3 11.36 22.40 -8.86
N ASP A 4 12.57 22.05 -8.47
CA ASP A 4 13.05 20.69 -8.40
C ASP A 4 12.18 19.95 -7.36
N GLU A 5 11.17 19.22 -7.82
CA GLU A 5 10.52 18.18 -7.01
C GLU A 5 10.70 16.83 -7.70
N ASP A 6 11.96 16.42 -7.77
CA ASP A 6 12.31 15.01 -7.95
C ASP A 6 12.14 14.30 -6.60
N LEU A 7 10.87 14.05 -6.25
CA LEU A 7 10.45 13.26 -5.09
C LEU A 7 9.52 12.19 -5.62
N SER A 8 10.09 11.10 -6.16
CA SER A 8 9.43 9.79 -6.37
C SER A 8 7.90 9.85 -6.48
N LYS A 9 7.36 10.48 -7.55
CA LYS A 9 5.91 10.70 -7.69
C LYS A 9 5.18 9.37 -7.56
N ILE A 10 4.44 9.21 -6.47
CA ILE A 10 3.50 8.10 -6.30
C ILE A 10 2.39 8.34 -7.32
N LEU A 11 2.14 7.34 -8.17
CA LEU A 11 1.10 7.40 -9.18
C LEU A 11 -0.10 6.56 -8.76
N VAL A 12 -1.23 6.80 -9.41
CA VAL A 12 -2.40 5.92 -9.29
C VAL A 12 -1.99 4.50 -9.74
N ASN A 13 -2.46 3.50 -9.01
CA ASN A 13 -2.08 2.09 -9.04
C ASN A 13 -0.73 1.71 -8.41
N ASP A 14 0.06 2.67 -7.90
CA ASP A 14 1.26 2.31 -7.14
C ASP A 14 0.91 1.75 -5.76
N PHE A 15 1.78 0.86 -5.28
CA PHE A 15 1.69 0.34 -3.93
C PHE A 15 2.56 1.16 -3.00
N VAL A 16 2.03 1.45 -1.82
CA VAL A 16 2.70 2.28 -0.82
C VAL A 16 2.56 1.67 0.57
N LEU A 17 3.53 1.96 1.43
CA LEU A 17 3.50 1.63 2.83
C LEU A 17 3.05 2.87 3.62
N VAL A 18 1.95 2.72 4.34
CA VAL A 18 1.37 3.79 5.16
C VAL A 18 1.59 3.47 6.62
N LYS A 19 2.01 4.46 7.41
CA LYS A 19 1.99 4.37 8.87
C LYS A 19 0.64 4.85 9.39
N PHE A 20 0.11 4.15 10.39
CA PHE A 20 -1.01 4.57 11.20
C PHE A 20 -0.55 4.64 12.64
N ALA A 21 -0.47 5.85 13.18
CA ALA A 21 -0.23 6.07 14.59
C ALA A 21 -1.51 5.77 15.37
N THR A 22 -1.51 4.70 16.17
CA THR A 22 -2.56 4.44 17.16
C THR A 22 -2.12 4.92 18.54
N LYS A 23 -3.06 4.97 19.51
CA LYS A 23 -2.79 5.45 20.88
C LYS A 23 -1.60 4.76 21.57
N THR A 24 -1.30 3.52 21.20
CA THR A 24 -0.30 2.69 21.87
C THR A 24 0.85 2.25 20.97
N ALA A 25 0.68 2.29 19.64
CA ALA A 25 1.72 1.84 18.71
C ALA A 25 1.52 2.44 17.31
N ILE A 26 2.62 2.54 16.55
CA ILE A 26 2.56 2.79 15.11
C ILE A 26 2.39 1.42 14.42
N LYS A 27 1.37 1.31 13.58
CA LYS A 27 1.15 0.15 12.71
C LYS A 27 1.40 0.53 11.27
N TYR A 28 1.84 -0.42 10.47
CA TYR A 28 2.12 -0.19 9.06
C TYR A 28 1.20 -1.05 8.20
N PHE A 29 0.66 -0.45 7.15
CA PHE A 29 -0.27 -1.10 6.24
C PHE A 29 0.16 -0.88 4.81
N VAL A 30 -0.01 -1.92 4.00
CA VAL A 30 0.24 -1.83 2.56
C VAL A 30 -1.06 -1.45 1.88
N GLY A 31 -1.00 -0.46 1.00
CA GLY A 31 -2.14 -0.03 0.23
C GLY A 31 -1.78 0.27 -1.20
N GLN A 32 -2.78 0.25 -2.07
CA GLN A 32 -2.66 0.71 -3.46
C GLN A 32 -3.30 2.09 -3.57
N VAL A 33 -2.62 3.03 -4.22
CA VAL A 33 -3.18 4.36 -4.52
C VAL A 33 -4.21 4.24 -5.62
N GLU A 34 -5.44 4.63 -5.33
CA GLU A 34 -6.56 4.64 -6.28
C GLU A 34 -6.85 6.04 -6.80
N GLU A 35 -6.64 7.06 -5.96
CA GLU A 35 -6.81 8.45 -6.33
C GLU A 35 -5.75 9.32 -5.66
N ILE A 36 -5.36 10.39 -6.35
CA ILE A 36 -4.41 11.37 -5.84
C ILE A 36 -5.14 12.71 -5.76
N SER A 37 -5.21 13.27 -4.57
CA SER A 37 -5.68 14.62 -4.30
C SER A 37 -4.51 15.54 -3.92
N GLU A 38 -4.76 16.85 -3.82
CA GLU A 38 -3.69 17.84 -3.63
C GLU A 38 -2.81 17.58 -2.39
N ASN A 39 -3.39 17.15 -1.27
CA ASN A 39 -2.66 16.88 -0.02
C ASN A 39 -2.89 15.47 0.57
N GLU A 40 -3.66 14.64 -0.12
CA GLU A 40 -4.08 13.33 0.38
C GLU A 40 -4.08 12.32 -0.76
N TYR A 41 -3.82 11.05 -0.42
CA TYR A 41 -3.97 9.93 -1.32
C TYR A 41 -5.17 9.09 -0.87
N PHE A 42 -6.03 8.73 -1.81
CA PHE A 42 -7.03 7.70 -1.55
C PHE A 42 -6.37 6.33 -1.75
N ILE A 43 -6.14 5.65 -0.65
CA ILE A 43 -5.40 4.39 -0.60
C ILE A 43 -6.36 3.27 -0.25
N ASN A 44 -6.40 2.24 -1.10
CA ASN A 44 -7.10 0.99 -0.85
C ASN A 44 -6.17 0.01 -0.17
N PHE A 45 -6.43 -0.27 1.10
CA PHE A 45 -5.59 -1.11 1.94
C PHE A 45 -5.74 -2.58 1.61
N LEU A 46 -4.60 -3.28 1.66
CA LEU A 46 -4.55 -4.71 1.50
C LEU A 46 -4.46 -5.38 2.87
N LYS A 47 -5.16 -6.50 3.00
CA LYS A 47 -5.09 -7.35 4.18
C LYS A 47 -3.92 -8.31 4.06
N MET A 48 -3.08 -8.35 5.09
CA MET A 48 -2.02 -9.35 5.22
C MET A 48 -2.64 -10.70 5.59
N ILE A 49 -2.49 -11.70 4.73
CA ILE A 49 -2.99 -13.07 4.98
C ILE A 49 -1.90 -14.03 5.44
N ARG A 50 -0.64 -13.77 5.04
CA ARG A 50 0.56 -14.52 5.44
C ARG A 50 1.75 -13.57 5.43
N LYS A 51 2.89 -14.03 5.96
CA LYS A 51 4.15 -13.28 5.92
C LYS A 51 4.46 -12.82 4.48
N TYR A 52 4.42 -11.51 4.25
CA TYR A 52 4.67 -10.85 2.96
C TYR A 52 3.67 -11.19 1.83
N ALA A 53 2.47 -11.68 2.18
CA ALA A 53 1.38 -11.95 1.24
C ALA A 53 0.15 -11.13 1.61
N PHE A 54 -0.28 -10.30 0.67
CA PHE A 54 -1.36 -9.34 0.85
C PHE A 54 -2.47 -9.60 -0.17
N VAL A 55 -3.72 -9.34 0.19
CA VAL A 55 -4.87 -9.46 -0.71
C VAL A 55 -5.80 -8.29 -0.53
N PHE A 56 -6.55 -7.92 -1.56
CA PHE A 56 -7.66 -7.01 -1.37
C PHE A 56 -8.76 -7.71 -0.56
N PRO A 57 -9.26 -7.08 0.51
CA PRO A 57 -10.44 -7.59 1.22
C PRO A 57 -11.68 -7.60 0.30
N GLU A 58 -12.64 -8.48 0.57
CA GLU A 58 -13.89 -8.58 -0.19
C GLU A 58 -14.66 -7.25 -0.19
N LYS A 59 -14.62 -6.55 0.94
CA LYS A 59 -15.08 -5.17 1.05
C LYS A 59 -13.87 -4.25 0.88
N LYS A 60 -13.91 -3.38 -0.13
CA LYS A 60 -12.91 -2.33 -0.38
C LYS A 60 -12.65 -1.53 0.90
N ASP A 61 -11.39 -1.47 1.32
CA ASP A 61 -10.94 -0.77 2.52
C ASP A 61 -10.16 0.47 2.09
N GLY A 62 -10.88 1.44 1.52
CA GLY A 62 -10.30 2.68 1.02
C GLY A 62 -10.36 3.79 2.07
N SER A 63 -9.25 4.46 2.33
CA SER A 63 -9.23 5.68 3.14
C SER A 63 -8.39 6.77 2.48
N HIS A 64 -8.73 8.02 2.78
CA HIS A 64 -7.86 9.16 2.55
C HIS A 64 -6.73 9.13 3.58
N VAL A 65 -5.51 9.34 3.11
CA VAL A 65 -4.28 9.32 3.88
C VAL A 65 -3.46 10.53 3.49
N SER A 66 -3.00 11.29 4.47
CA SER A 66 -2.13 12.44 4.22
C SER A 66 -0.78 11.97 3.66
N GLN A 67 -0.19 12.76 2.75
CA GLN A 67 1.07 12.39 2.10
C GLN A 67 2.21 12.14 3.11
N GLU A 68 2.15 12.79 4.28
CA GLU A 68 3.09 12.62 5.41
C GLU A 68 3.02 11.26 6.13
N ASP A 69 1.89 10.56 6.01
CA ASP A 69 1.69 9.22 6.57
C ASP A 69 2.16 8.12 5.61
N VAL A 70 2.42 8.48 4.34
CA VAL A 70 3.06 7.58 3.40
C VAL A 70 4.55 7.53 3.66
N ILE A 71 5.04 6.37 4.08
CA ILE A 71 6.45 6.17 4.42
C ILE A 71 7.29 5.98 3.18
N LEU A 72 6.83 5.11 2.27
CA LEU A 72 7.56 4.76 1.07
C LEU A 72 6.66 4.13 0.01
N LYS A 73 7.08 4.27 -1.25
CA LYS A 73 6.55 3.51 -2.37
C LYS A 73 7.16 2.11 -2.37
N LEU A 74 6.30 1.10 -2.47
CA LEU A 74 6.69 -0.30 -2.59
C LEU A 74 6.95 -0.65 -4.07
N PRO A 75 7.87 -1.58 -4.33
CA PRO A 75 8.05 -2.11 -5.69
C PRO A 75 6.78 -2.82 -6.14
N ASN A 76 6.55 -2.84 -7.45
CA ASN A 76 5.40 -3.54 -8.01
C ASN A 76 5.41 -5.01 -7.53
N PRO A 77 4.31 -5.47 -6.93
CA PRO A 77 4.23 -6.82 -6.43
C PRO A 77 4.34 -7.79 -7.61
N LYS A 78 4.95 -8.96 -7.36
CA LYS A 78 4.83 -10.07 -8.30
C LYS A 78 3.41 -10.61 -8.15
N THR A 79 2.52 -10.20 -9.04
CA THR A 79 1.26 -10.91 -9.26
C THR A 79 1.62 -12.25 -9.90
N ASP A 80 1.19 -13.35 -9.29
CA ASP A 80 1.35 -14.65 -9.93
C ASP A 80 0.35 -14.68 -11.10
N ASP A 81 0.85 -14.33 -12.29
CA ASP A 81 0.07 -14.27 -13.55
C ASP A 81 -0.57 -15.62 -13.94
N LYS A 82 -0.33 -16.70 -13.17
CA LYS A 82 -1.03 -17.98 -13.32
C LYS A 82 -2.35 -18.06 -12.56
N ALA A 83 -2.79 -17.00 -11.89
CA ALA A 83 -4.12 -16.92 -11.28
C ALA A 83 -5.17 -16.34 -12.25
N ALA A 84 -5.17 -16.79 -13.52
CA ALA A 84 -6.22 -16.49 -14.49
C ALA A 84 -7.49 -17.34 -14.24
N THR A 85 -8.02 -17.31 -13.02
CA THR A 85 -9.32 -17.90 -12.69
C THR A 85 -10.15 -16.88 -11.92
N VAL A 86 -11.35 -16.64 -12.45
CA VAL A 86 -12.28 -15.52 -12.28
C VAL A 86 -12.80 -15.30 -10.84
N ARG A 87 -12.22 -15.94 -9.81
CA ARG A 87 -12.69 -15.87 -8.41
C ARG A 87 -11.59 -15.95 -7.34
N SER A 88 -10.33 -15.74 -7.68
CA SER A 88 -9.24 -15.79 -6.69
C SER A 88 -8.76 -14.38 -6.35
N ALA A 89 -8.79 -14.02 -5.07
CA ALA A 89 -8.18 -12.79 -4.58
C ALA A 89 -6.72 -12.71 -5.08
N SER A 90 -6.38 -11.68 -5.84
CA SER A 90 -5.01 -11.46 -6.32
C SER A 90 -4.09 -11.36 -5.10
N ILE A 91 -3.19 -12.33 -4.95
CA ILE A 91 -2.20 -12.34 -3.87
C ILE A 91 -1.02 -11.50 -4.32
N PHE A 92 -0.79 -10.39 -3.64
CA PHE A 92 0.31 -9.48 -3.86
C PHE A 92 1.47 -9.86 -2.95
N LYS A 93 2.62 -10.16 -3.56
CA LYS A 93 3.88 -10.43 -2.86
C LYS A 93 4.89 -9.37 -3.24
N PHE A 94 5.42 -8.71 -2.23
CA PHE A 94 6.44 -7.69 -2.41
C PHE A 94 7.82 -8.30 -2.10
N ASN A 95 8.81 -8.02 -2.95
CA ASN A 95 10.18 -8.45 -2.73
C ASN A 95 10.92 -7.48 -1.78
N VAL A 96 10.27 -7.13 -0.67
CA VAL A 96 10.76 -6.22 0.36
C VAL A 96 10.48 -6.88 1.70
N SER A 97 11.48 -6.82 2.58
CA SER A 97 11.34 -7.26 3.96
C SER A 97 10.68 -6.15 4.76
N PHE A 98 9.50 -6.43 5.33
CA PHE A 98 8.86 -5.56 6.30
C PHE A 98 9.33 -5.86 7.73
N ASP A 99 10.52 -6.47 7.87
CA ASP A 99 11.11 -6.82 9.16
C ASP A 99 11.48 -5.51 9.88
N GLY A 100 11.01 -5.34 11.12
CA GLY A 100 11.11 -4.08 11.86
C GLY A 100 9.89 -3.13 11.72
N PHE A 101 8.99 -3.38 10.78
CA PHE A 101 7.70 -2.68 10.73
C PHE A 101 6.62 -3.51 11.46
N ASN A 102 5.91 -2.86 12.38
CA ASN A 102 4.76 -3.48 13.05
C ASN A 102 3.57 -3.55 12.09
N MET A 103 3.57 -4.55 11.21
CA MET A 103 2.53 -4.70 10.19
C MET A 103 1.17 -4.98 10.83
N GLY A 104 0.16 -4.24 10.40
CA GLY A 104 -1.23 -4.53 10.76
C GLY A 104 -1.69 -5.85 10.13
N HIS A 105 -2.46 -6.64 10.89
CA HIS A 105 -2.98 -7.94 10.48
C HIS A 105 -4.51 -7.89 10.30
#